data_AF-A0A3Q3F6Q6-F1
#
_entry.id   AF-A0A3Q3F6Q6-F1
#
_cell.length_a   1.000
_cell.length_b   1.000
_cell.length_c   1.000
_cell.angle_alpha   90.00
_cell.angle_beta   90.00
_cell.angle_gamma   90.00
#
_symmetry.space_group_name_H-M   'P 1'
#
loop_
_entity.id
_entity.type
_entity.pdbx_description
1 polymer ?
#
loop_
_entity_poly.entity_id
_entity_poly.type
_entity_poly.pdbx_seq_one_letter_code
_entity_poly.pdbx_strand_id
1 'polypeptide(L)'
;EGMEVKVDVQSEEMNSNHSDTSQALIQDRDPKRINKSLKVTFEDVIAEPPSVRSFDKVWLWSHALFEVARLWFYCFISLLLAVPLSLAAGLLFAVLSCLHIWLIMPFVQLLLINMHWIRTVWSSILNILISTYFSSIGKCCGRITIHLERHEDR
;
A
#
# COMPACT_ATOMS: atom_id res chain seq x y z
N GLU A 1 52.70 -9.00 45.19
CA GLU A 1 52.45 -7.61 44.71
C GLU A 1 52.42 -7.62 43.20
N GLY A 2 51.27 -7.27 42.62
CA GLY A 2 51.11 -7.13 41.18
C GLY A 2 51.58 -5.74 40.76
N MET A 3 52.34 -5.67 39.65
CA MET A 3 52.58 -4.42 38.96
C MET A 3 51.71 -4.41 37.71
N GLU A 4 50.62 -3.66 37.81
CA GLU A 4 49.70 -3.31 36.75
C GLU A 4 50.39 -2.33 35.80
N VAL A 5 50.50 -2.69 34.52
CA VAL A 5 50.87 -1.74 33.47
C VAL A 5 49.66 -1.66 32.54
N LYS A 6 48.82 -0.64 32.78
CA LYS A 6 47.59 -0.35 32.05
C LYS A 6 47.97 0.44 30.79
N VAL A 7 47.99 -0.24 29.65
CA VAL A 7 48.08 0.40 28.33
C VAL A 7 46.64 0.52 27.80
N ASP A 8 46.05 1.69 27.99
CA ASP A 8 44.72 2.03 27.49
C ASP A 8 44.89 2.60 26.06
N VAL A 9 44.68 1.75 25.06
CA VAL A 9 44.55 2.20 23.66
C VAL A 9 43.08 2.51 23.41
N GLN A 10 42.83 3.82 23.41
CA GLN A 10 41.73 4.55 22.83
C GLN A 10 41.07 3.87 21.61
N SER A 11 39.75 3.73 21.66
CA SER A 11 38.89 3.84 20.48
C SER A 11 37.59 4.48 20.95
N GLU A 12 37.62 5.80 20.94
CA GLU A 12 36.47 6.67 21.18
C GLU A 12 35.36 6.43 20.16
N GLU A 13 34.16 6.71 20.65
CA GLU A 13 32.86 6.37 20.11
C GLU A 13 32.58 7.04 18.76
N MET A 14 32.12 6.26 17.77
CA MET A 14 31.32 6.79 16.67
C MET A 14 29.86 6.39 16.89
N ASN A 15 29.14 7.26 17.61
CA ASN A 15 27.69 7.24 17.70
C ASN A 15 27.10 7.43 16.28
N SER A 16 26.56 6.36 15.70
CA SER A 16 25.72 6.45 14.52
C SER A 16 24.35 5.88 14.86
N ASN A 17 23.32 6.70 14.63
CA ASN A 17 21.90 6.43 14.81
C ASN A 17 21.45 5.23 13.94
N HIS A 18 21.87 4.02 14.31
CA HIS A 18 21.55 2.76 13.64
C HIS A 18 20.89 1.75 14.60
N SER A 19 20.30 2.25 15.69
CA SER A 19 19.52 1.46 16.66
C SER A 19 18.07 1.25 16.25
N ASP A 20 17.50 2.18 15.48
CA ASP A 20 16.03 2.20 15.31
C ASP A 20 15.54 1.23 14.23
N THR A 21 16.40 0.88 13.25
CA THR A 21 16.09 -0.15 12.25
C THR A 21 16.41 -1.56 12.76
N SER A 22 17.36 -1.70 13.69
CA SER A 22 17.79 -2.98 14.25
C SER A 22 16.85 -3.48 15.36
N GLN A 23 16.17 -2.58 16.10
CA GLN A 23 15.17 -2.96 17.11
C GLN A 23 13.88 -3.57 16.51
N ALA A 24 13.47 -3.17 15.31
CA ALA A 24 12.33 -3.79 14.62
C ALA A 24 12.60 -5.26 14.20
N LEU A 25 13.87 -5.65 14.10
CA LEU A 25 14.31 -6.98 13.68
C LEU A 25 14.35 -8.00 14.83
N ILE A 26 14.28 -7.53 16.08
CA ILE A 26 14.37 -8.35 17.30
C ILE A 26 13.08 -8.18 18.15
N GLN A 27 11.92 -8.06 17.51
CA GLN A 27 10.67 -8.29 18.21
C GLN A 27 10.54 -9.80 18.47
N ASP A 28 10.27 -10.20 19.72
CA ASP A 28 9.99 -11.59 20.05
C ASP A 28 8.79 -12.08 19.21
N ARG A 29 9.09 -12.88 18.18
CA ARG A 29 8.10 -13.40 17.22
C ARG A 29 7.18 -14.44 17.84
N ASP A 30 7.46 -14.88 19.07
CA ASP A 30 6.64 -15.85 19.79
C ASP A 30 6.44 -15.43 21.25
N PRO A 31 5.63 -14.38 21.52
CA PRO A 31 5.40 -13.87 22.87
C PRO A 31 4.72 -14.90 23.80
N LYS A 32 4.06 -15.92 23.24
CA LYS A 32 3.42 -17.00 24.01
C LYS A 32 4.29 -18.25 24.13
N ARG A 33 5.50 -18.25 23.52
CA ARG A 33 6.47 -19.36 23.53
C ARG A 33 5.83 -20.71 23.17
N ILE A 34 4.88 -20.70 22.22
CA ILE A 34 4.17 -21.91 21.76
C ILE A 34 5.00 -22.70 20.73
N ASN A 35 5.95 -22.04 20.06
CA ASN A 35 6.76 -22.57 18.96
C ASN A 35 8.17 -22.99 19.42
N LYS A 36 8.31 -23.44 20.67
CA LYS A 36 9.61 -23.90 21.21
C LYS A 36 10.24 -25.01 20.36
N SER A 37 9.43 -25.89 19.77
CA SER A 37 9.88 -26.97 18.90
C SER A 37 10.40 -26.53 17.54
N LEU A 38 10.08 -25.29 17.10
CA LEU A 38 10.55 -24.74 15.83
C LEU A 38 11.85 -23.94 15.99
N LYS A 39 12.33 -23.79 17.23
CA LYS A 39 13.57 -23.09 17.55
C LYS A 39 14.76 -24.03 17.34
N VAL A 40 15.18 -24.14 16.10
CA VAL A 40 16.39 -24.89 15.73
C VAL A 40 17.62 -24.11 16.21
N THR A 41 18.36 -24.72 17.13
CA THR A 41 19.63 -24.18 17.66
C THR A 41 20.79 -24.87 16.95
N PHE A 42 21.96 -24.24 16.89
CA PHE A 42 23.13 -24.79 16.18
C PHE A 42 23.50 -26.20 16.66
N GLU A 43 23.37 -26.44 17.97
CA GLU A 43 23.57 -27.73 18.64
C GLU A 43 22.60 -28.82 18.14
N ASP A 44 21.38 -28.44 17.77
CA ASP A 44 20.33 -29.34 17.27
C ASP A 44 20.58 -29.75 15.80
N VAL A 45 21.26 -28.89 15.02
CA VAL A 45 21.65 -29.18 13.62
C VAL A 45 22.87 -30.08 13.55
N ILE A 46 23.82 -29.93 14.49
CA ILE A 46 25.08 -30.68 14.52
C ILE A 46 24.97 -31.98 15.34
N ALA A 47 24.01 -32.07 16.28
CA ALA A 47 23.68 -33.25 17.08
C ALA A 47 24.86 -33.87 17.87
N GLU A 48 25.91 -33.11 18.14
CA GLU A 48 27.14 -33.63 18.74
C GLU A 48 27.14 -33.49 20.28
N PRO A 49 27.43 -34.57 21.04
CA PRO A 49 27.45 -34.53 22.50
C PRO A 49 28.65 -33.71 23.03
N PRO A 50 28.49 -33.00 24.16
CA PRO A 50 29.48 -32.03 24.67
C PRO A 50 30.82 -32.63 25.14
N SER A 51 30.99 -33.95 25.09
CA SER A 51 32.14 -34.68 25.65
C SER A 51 33.33 -34.88 24.69
N VAL A 52 33.22 -34.50 23.41
CA VAL A 52 34.27 -34.72 22.38
C VAL A 52 34.86 -33.43 21.80
N ARG A 53 34.62 -32.27 22.44
CA ARG A 53 35.05 -30.96 21.93
C ARG A 53 36.53 -30.68 22.23
N SER A 54 37.41 -30.99 21.27
CA SER A 54 38.85 -30.64 21.35
C SER A 54 39.23 -29.30 20.68
N PHE A 55 38.29 -28.50 20.18
CA PHE A 55 38.59 -27.21 19.54
C PHE A 55 37.56 -26.11 19.87
N ASP A 56 37.69 -25.47 21.03
CA ASP A 56 36.79 -24.41 21.52
C ASP A 56 36.65 -23.22 20.57
N LYS A 57 37.73 -22.86 19.85
CA LYS A 57 37.70 -21.72 18.93
C LYS A 57 36.93 -22.01 17.66
N VAL A 58 37.08 -23.20 17.08
CA VAL A 58 36.34 -23.58 15.85
C VAL A 58 34.85 -23.62 16.15
N TRP A 59 34.46 -24.16 17.31
CA TRP A 59 33.07 -24.20 17.75
C TRP A 59 32.42 -22.82 17.86
N LEU A 60 33.12 -21.88 18.52
CA LEU A 60 32.64 -20.50 18.67
C LEU A 60 32.47 -19.81 17.32
N TRP A 61 33.45 -19.99 16.41
CA TRP A 61 33.37 -19.44 15.06
C TRP A 61 32.23 -20.05 14.25
N SER A 62 31.99 -21.36 14.33
CA SER A 62 30.86 -22.00 13.64
C SER A 62 29.50 -21.58 14.20
N HIS A 63 29.37 -21.39 15.51
CA HIS A 63 28.14 -20.87 16.11
C HIS A 63 27.87 -19.43 15.65
N ALA A 64 28.89 -18.57 15.67
CA ALA A 64 28.77 -17.19 15.21
C ALA A 64 28.44 -17.11 13.70
N LEU A 65 29.12 -17.92 12.87
CA LEU A 65 28.88 -17.97 11.44
C LEU A 65 27.47 -18.46 11.12
N PHE A 66 26.96 -19.46 11.85
CA PHE A 66 25.61 -19.97 11.67
C PHE A 66 24.54 -18.91 11.97
N GLU A 67 24.71 -18.14 13.04
CA GLU A 67 23.76 -17.09 13.41
C GLU A 67 23.74 -15.94 12.39
N VAL A 68 24.92 -15.52 11.92
CA VAL A 68 25.06 -14.51 10.87
C VAL A 68 24.50 -15.02 9.54
N ALA A 69 24.83 -16.24 9.14
CA ALA A 69 24.35 -16.85 7.90
C ALA A 69 22.82 -16.96 7.89
N ARG A 70 22.22 -17.35 9.03
CA ARG A 70 20.76 -17.39 9.18
C ARG A 70 20.13 -16.03 8.92
N LEU A 71 20.68 -14.95 9.49
CA LEU A 71 20.16 -13.60 9.28
C LEU A 71 20.31 -13.13 7.82
N TRP A 72 21.48 -13.40 7.23
CA TRP A 72 21.77 -13.06 5.84
C TRP A 72 20.88 -13.84 4.86
N PHE A 73 20.61 -15.12 5.12
CA PHE A 73 19.75 -15.93 4.27
C PHE A 73 18.30 -15.45 4.31
N TYR A 74 17.79 -15.05 5.48
CA TYR A 74 16.46 -14.40 5.59
C TYR A 74 16.40 -13.11 4.77
N CYS A 75 17.43 -12.26 4.86
CA CYS A 75 17.50 -11.04 4.08
C CYS A 75 17.57 -11.32 2.58
N PHE A 76 18.41 -12.27 2.18
CA PHE A 76 18.58 -12.68 0.79
C PHE A 76 17.30 -13.25 0.19
N ILE A 77 16.59 -14.14 0.90
CA ILE A 77 15.29 -14.66 0.44
C ILE A 77 14.27 -13.52 0.31
N SER A 78 14.20 -12.63 1.31
CA SER A 78 13.29 -11.49 1.27
C SER A 78 13.57 -10.60 0.06
N LEU A 79 14.84 -10.29 -0.21
CA LEU A 79 15.26 -9.51 -1.37
C LEU A 79 14.97 -10.24 -2.68
N LEU A 80 15.29 -11.53 -2.76
CA LEU A 80 15.06 -12.36 -3.94
C LEU A 80 13.57 -12.48 -4.27
N LEU A 81 12.68 -12.40 -3.28
CA LEU A 81 11.24 -12.39 -3.50
C LEU A 81 10.72 -10.97 -3.82
N ALA A 82 11.31 -9.94 -3.21
CA ALA A 82 10.95 -8.54 -3.44
C ALA A 82 11.30 -8.08 -4.87
N VAL A 83 12.45 -8.49 -5.41
CA VAL A 83 12.89 -8.14 -6.77
C VAL A 83 11.89 -8.59 -7.87
N PRO A 84 11.50 -9.86 -8.00
CA PRO A 84 10.55 -10.30 -9.02
C PRO A 84 9.17 -9.69 -8.79
N LEU A 85 8.76 -9.49 -7.53
CA LEU A 85 7.49 -8.83 -7.22
C LEU A 85 7.49 -7.36 -7.66
N SER A 86 8.60 -6.64 -7.43
CA SER A 86 8.78 -5.26 -7.88
C SER A 86 8.81 -5.17 -9.40
N LEU A 87 9.51 -6.09 -10.07
CA LEU A 87 9.51 -6.18 -11.54
C LEU A 87 8.11 -6.47 -12.10
N ALA A 88 7.37 -7.40 -11.50
CA ALA A 88 5.99 -7.71 -11.90
C ALA A 88 5.06 -6.51 -11.72
N ALA A 89 5.16 -5.80 -10.59
CA ALA A 89 4.39 -4.58 -10.34
C ALA A 89 4.77 -3.46 -11.32
N GLY A 90 6.05 -3.27 -11.61
CA GLY A 90 6.54 -2.30 -12.59
C GLY A 90 6.06 -2.61 -14.01
N LEU A 91 6.11 -3.87 -14.41
CA LEU A 91 5.59 -4.32 -15.71
C LEU A 91 4.08 -4.14 -15.80
N LEU A 92 3.33 -4.48 -14.75
CA LEU A 92 1.89 -4.24 -14.67
C LEU A 92 1.59 -2.75 -14.84
N PHE A 93 2.30 -1.89 -14.12
CA PHE A 93 2.14 -0.44 -14.22
C PHE A 93 2.48 0.10 -15.62
N ALA A 94 3.52 -0.44 -16.26
CA ALA A 94 3.89 -0.07 -17.63
C ALA A 94 2.78 -0.46 -18.63
N VAL A 95 2.23 -1.68 -18.52
CA VAL A 95 1.11 -2.13 -19.36
C VAL A 95 -0.15 -1.29 -19.11
N LEU A 96 -0.49 -1.03 -17.84
CA LEU A 96 -1.61 -0.16 -17.47
C LEU A 96 -1.43 1.26 -18.00
N SER A 97 -0.22 1.80 -17.96
CA SER A 97 0.10 3.14 -18.47
C SER A 97 -0.03 3.19 -20.00
N CYS A 98 0.46 2.16 -20.69
CA CYS A 98 0.28 2.01 -22.14
C CYS A 98 -1.20 1.93 -22.49
N LEU A 99 -1.96 1.09 -21.79
CA LEU A 99 -3.41 0.95 -21.96
C LEU A 99 -4.14 2.27 -21.63
N HIS A 100 -3.71 3.01 -20.63
CA HIS A 100 -4.32 4.29 -20.28
C HIS A 100 -4.14 5.30 -21.42
N ILE A 101 -2.92 5.45 -21.95
CA ILE A 101 -2.67 6.38 -23.06
C ILE A 101 -3.44 5.95 -24.33
N TRP A 102 -3.44 4.65 -24.65
CA TRP A 102 -3.98 4.15 -25.91
C TRP A 102 -5.47 3.85 -25.88
N LEU A 103 -6.03 3.43 -24.75
CA LEU A 103 -7.44 3.03 -24.62
C LEU A 103 -8.23 4.06 -23.80
N ILE A 104 -7.72 4.53 -22.67
CA ILE A 104 -8.49 5.48 -21.83
C ILE A 104 -8.64 6.82 -22.54
N MET A 105 -7.60 7.33 -23.19
CA MET A 105 -7.71 8.62 -23.90
C MET A 105 -8.78 8.62 -25.01
N PRO A 106 -8.82 7.66 -25.96
CA PRO A 106 -9.91 7.59 -26.93
C PRO A 106 -11.24 7.19 -26.31
N PHE A 107 -11.26 6.37 -25.24
CA PHE A 107 -12.49 6.02 -24.55
C PHE A 107 -13.14 7.25 -23.89
N VAL A 108 -12.36 8.10 -23.24
CA VAL A 108 -12.85 9.37 -22.67
C VAL A 108 -13.38 10.28 -23.78
N GLN A 109 -12.67 10.41 -24.90
CA GLN A 109 -13.17 11.18 -26.05
C GLN A 109 -14.49 10.62 -26.59
N LEU A 110 -14.61 9.30 -26.69
CA LEU A 110 -15.83 8.60 -27.12
C LEU A 110 -16.98 8.80 -26.13
N LEU A 111 -16.70 8.79 -24.82
CA LEU A 111 -17.69 9.07 -23.80
C LEU A 111 -18.14 10.53 -23.84
N LEU A 112 -17.23 11.48 -24.06
CA LEU A 112 -17.56 12.90 -24.17
C LEU A 112 -18.45 13.19 -25.38
N ILE A 113 -18.16 12.61 -26.55
CA ILE A 113 -19.02 12.77 -27.74
C ILE A 113 -20.40 12.12 -27.51
N ASN A 114 -20.47 10.94 -26.89
CA ASN A 114 -21.75 10.31 -26.54
C ASN A 114 -22.53 11.15 -25.52
N MET A 115 -21.86 11.64 -24.47
CA MET A 115 -22.46 12.54 -23.47
C MET A 115 -22.98 13.84 -24.10
N HIS A 116 -22.27 14.41 -25.07
CA HIS A 116 -22.72 15.59 -25.79
C HIS A 116 -24.02 15.32 -26.57
N TRP A 117 -24.11 14.16 -27.22
CA TRP A 117 -25.32 13.74 -27.93
C TRP A 117 -26.48 13.49 -26.97
N ILE A 118 -26.24 12.75 -25.89
CA ILE A 118 -27.23 12.50 -24.82
C ILE A 118 -27.72 13.82 -24.24
N ARG A 119 -26.82 14.76 -23.94
CA ARG A 119 -27.18 16.09 -23.43
C ARG A 119 -28.10 16.85 -24.38
N THR A 120 -27.84 16.76 -25.67
CA THR A 120 -28.64 17.43 -26.70
C THR A 120 -30.03 16.83 -26.78
N VAL A 121 -30.13 15.49 -26.86
CA VAL A 121 -31.40 14.77 -26.86
C VAL A 121 -32.19 15.06 -25.58
N TRP A 122 -31.53 15.03 -24.43
CA TRP A 122 -32.14 15.33 -23.14
C TRP A 122 -32.66 16.77 -23.08
N SER A 123 -31.89 17.74 -23.57
CA SER A 123 -32.31 19.14 -23.68
C SER A 123 -33.53 19.30 -24.60
N SER A 124 -33.56 18.60 -25.74
CA SER A 124 -34.70 18.61 -26.66
C SER A 124 -35.96 18.02 -26.03
N ILE A 125 -35.84 16.88 -25.35
CA ILE A 125 -36.95 16.24 -24.63
C ILE A 125 -37.48 17.18 -23.55
N LEU A 126 -36.59 17.73 -22.72
CA LEU A 126 -36.97 18.69 -21.68
C LEU A 126 -37.66 19.92 -22.27
N ASN A 127 -37.15 20.48 -23.36
CA ASN A 127 -37.76 21.65 -23.98
C ASN A 127 -39.17 21.35 -24.51
N ILE A 128 -39.37 20.20 -25.15
CA ILE A 128 -40.70 19.77 -25.63
C ILE A 128 -41.64 19.56 -24.44
N LEU A 129 -41.20 18.85 -23.39
CA LEU A 129 -42.02 18.58 -22.22
C LEU A 129 -42.38 19.87 -21.47
N ILE A 130 -41.39 20.72 -21.19
CA ILE A 130 -41.56 21.98 -20.49
C ILE A 130 -42.41 22.96 -21.30
N SER A 131 -42.14 23.11 -22.60
CA SER A 131 -42.94 23.98 -23.48
C SER A 131 -44.39 23.52 -23.56
N THR A 132 -44.63 22.21 -23.72
CA THR A 132 -45.98 21.65 -23.78
C THR A 132 -46.70 21.80 -22.44
N TYR A 133 -46.01 21.54 -21.33
CA TYR A 133 -46.56 21.67 -19.98
C TYR A 133 -46.93 23.12 -19.65
N PHE A 134 -46.00 24.06 -19.90
CA PHE A 134 -46.21 25.48 -19.63
C PHE A 134 -47.23 26.12 -20.57
N SER A 135 -47.28 25.70 -21.84
CA SER A 135 -48.31 26.14 -22.79
C SER A 135 -49.69 25.64 -22.39
N SER A 136 -49.80 24.41 -21.89
CA SER A 136 -51.05 23.85 -21.40
C SER A 136 -51.54 24.60 -20.17
N ILE A 137 -50.67 24.84 -19.18
CA ILE A 137 -50.99 25.63 -17.98
C ILE A 137 -51.36 27.06 -18.36
N GLY A 138 -50.58 27.70 -19.23
CA GLY A 138 -50.85 29.06 -19.69
C GLY A 138 -52.21 29.20 -20.37
N LYS A 139 -52.63 28.20 -21.16
CA LYS A 139 -53.98 28.19 -21.76
C LYS A 139 -55.09 27.93 -20.74
N CYS A 140 -54.87 27.07 -19.75
CA CYS A 140 -55.83 26.87 -18.66
C CYS A 140 -55.99 28.14 -17.81
N CYS A 141 -54.90 28.81 -17.45
CA CYS A 141 -54.93 30.02 -16.64
C CYS A 141 -55.40 31.26 -17.42
N GLY A 142 -55.05 31.39 -18.70
CA GLY A 142 -55.45 32.53 -19.54
C GLY A 142 -56.94 32.53 -19.92
N ARG A 143 -57.62 31.38 -19.86
CA ARG A 143 -59.06 31.28 -20.11
C ARG A 143 -59.93 31.72 -18.92
N ILE A 144 -59.32 31.98 -17.76
CA ILE A 144 -60.01 32.51 -16.58
C ILE A 144 -60.02 34.05 -16.71
N THR A 145 -60.89 34.57 -17.56
CA THR A 145 -61.14 36.01 -17.65
C THR A 145 -62.19 36.38 -16.59
N ILE A 146 -61.73 37.02 -15.51
CA ILE A 146 -62.59 37.45 -14.41
C ILE A 146 -63.33 38.72 -14.87
N HIS A 147 -64.60 38.60 -15.23
CA HIS A 147 -65.45 39.74 -15.53
C HIS A 147 -65.87 40.39 -14.20
N LEU A 148 -65.17 41.47 -13.83
CA LEU A 148 -65.48 42.23 -12.63
C LEU A 148 -66.62 43.21 -12.95
N GLU A 149 -67.85 42.81 -12.66
CA GLU A 149 -69.01 43.70 -12.74
C GLU A 149 -68.95 44.66 -11.55
N ARG A 150 -68.60 45.91 -11.83
CA ARG A 150 -68.58 46.99 -10.83
C ARG A 150 -70.03 47.39 -10.57
N HIS A 151 -70.59 46.85 -9.48
CA HIS A 151 -71.88 47.29 -8.97
C HIS A 151 -71.69 48.69 -8.37
N GLU A 152 -72.10 49.72 -9.11
CA GLU A 152 -72.10 51.10 -8.63
C GLU A 152 -73.34 51.28 -7.74
N ASP A 153 -73.11 51.33 -6.43
CA ASP A 153 -74.13 51.57 -5.40
C ASP A 153 -74.85 52.91 -5.65
N ARG A 154 -76.19 52.86 -5.66
CA ARG A 154 -77.09 54.02 -5.61
C ARG A 154 -77.99 53.92 -4.38
#